data_AF-A0A2X1ISC1-F1
#
_entry.id   AF-A0A2X1ISC1-F1
#
_cell.length_a   1.000
_cell.length_b   1.000
_cell.length_c   1.000
_cell.angle_alpha   90.00
_cell.angle_beta   90.00
_cell.angle_gamma   90.00
#
_symmetry.space_group_name_H-M   'P 1'
#
loop_
_entity.id
_entity.type
_entity.pdbx_description
1 polymer ?
#
loop_
_entity_poly.entity_id
_entity_poly.type
_entity_poly.pdbx_seq_one_letter_code
_entity_poly.pdbx_strand_id
1 'polypeptide(L)'
;MLEQAHKGLPDDPALIRQLAYVNQRLDDMPATQHYARLVIDDIDNQALINPLTPEQNQQRFNFRRLHEEVGRRWTFSFDSSIGLRSGAMSTANNNVGGAAPGKSYRSYGQLEAEYRIGRNMLLEGDLLSVYSRVFADTGENGVMMPVKNPMSGTGLRWKPLRDQIFFLAVEQQLPLNGQNGASDTMLRASASFFNGGKYSDEWHPNGSGWFAQNLYLDAAQYIRQDIQAWTADYRVSWHQKVANGQTIEPYAHVQDNGYRDKGTQGAQLGGVGVRWNFWTGETHYDAWPHKVSLGVEYQHTFKAINQRNGERNNAFLTIGVHW
;
A
#
# COMPACT_ATOMS: atom_id res chain seq x y z
N MET A 1 -11.96 -29.38 -20.96
CA MET A 1 -11.22 -30.57 -20.47
C MET A 1 -11.18 -30.63 -18.94
N LEU A 2 -10.69 -29.62 -18.21
CA LEU A 2 -10.68 -29.65 -16.72
C LEU A 2 -12.08 -29.69 -16.10
N GLU A 3 -13.05 -28.92 -16.61
CA GLU A 3 -14.45 -29.01 -16.15
C GLU A 3 -15.10 -30.37 -16.47
N GLN A 4 -14.71 -31.01 -17.57
CA GLN A 4 -15.17 -32.35 -17.92
C GLN A 4 -14.53 -33.42 -17.01
N ALA A 5 -13.26 -33.24 -16.64
CA ALA A 5 -12.61 -34.06 -15.63
C ALA A 5 -13.26 -33.88 -14.25
N HIS A 6 -13.70 -32.66 -13.90
CA HIS A 6 -14.40 -32.38 -12.65
C HIS A 6 -15.79 -33.01 -12.63
N LYS A 7 -16.48 -33.11 -13.77
CA LYS A 7 -17.71 -33.91 -13.86
C LYS A 7 -17.49 -35.41 -13.60
N GLY A 8 -16.29 -35.93 -13.85
CA GLY A 8 -15.93 -37.33 -13.60
C GLY A 8 -15.34 -37.59 -12.20
N LEU A 9 -14.68 -36.58 -11.61
CA LEU A 9 -14.08 -36.61 -10.27
C LEU A 9 -14.37 -35.26 -9.56
N PRO A 10 -15.62 -35.06 -9.08
CA PRO A 10 -16.05 -33.77 -8.55
C PRO A 10 -15.30 -33.36 -7.27
N ASP A 11 -14.82 -34.33 -6.50
CA ASP A 11 -14.22 -34.08 -5.18
C ASP A 11 -12.69 -34.13 -5.18
N ASP A 12 -12.02 -34.19 -6.34
CA ASP A 12 -10.54 -34.18 -6.38
C ASP A 12 -9.99 -32.79 -5.98
N PRO A 13 -9.33 -32.66 -4.80
CA PRO A 13 -8.86 -31.37 -4.31
C PRO A 13 -7.79 -30.76 -5.21
N ALA A 14 -7.01 -31.57 -5.94
CA ALA A 14 -6.00 -31.06 -6.87
C ALA A 14 -6.65 -30.41 -8.09
N LEU A 15 -7.74 -30.98 -8.57
CA LEU A 15 -8.48 -30.49 -9.73
C LEU A 15 -9.24 -29.19 -9.42
N ILE A 16 -9.89 -29.10 -8.26
CA ILE A 16 -10.59 -27.89 -7.81
C ILE A 16 -9.60 -26.72 -7.66
N ARG A 17 -8.41 -26.97 -7.11
CA ARG A 17 -7.34 -25.96 -7.02
C ARG A 17 -6.90 -25.45 -8.38
N GLN A 18 -6.70 -26.36 -9.33
CA GLN A 18 -6.32 -25.99 -10.70
C GLN A 18 -7.43 -25.17 -11.36
N LEU A 19 -8.70 -25.51 -11.15
CA LEU A 19 -9.84 -24.76 -11.68
C LEU A 19 -9.91 -23.34 -11.12
N ALA A 20 -9.62 -23.10 -9.83
CA ALA A 20 -9.56 -21.75 -9.29
C ALA A 20 -8.51 -20.88 -10.02
N TYR A 21 -7.29 -21.40 -10.18
CA TYR A 21 -6.22 -20.67 -10.87
C TYR A 21 -6.42 -20.53 -12.37
N VAL A 22 -7.01 -21.54 -13.04
CA VAL A 22 -7.30 -21.47 -14.48
C VAL A 22 -8.39 -20.44 -14.74
N ASN A 23 -9.49 -20.45 -13.99
CA ASN A 23 -10.54 -19.46 -14.15
C ASN A 23 -10.06 -18.05 -13.83
N GLN A 24 -9.13 -17.91 -12.89
CA GLN A 24 -8.50 -16.62 -12.60
C GLN A 24 -7.71 -16.09 -13.80
N ARG A 25 -7.00 -16.98 -14.53
CA ARG A 25 -6.31 -16.62 -15.78
C ARG A 25 -7.26 -16.31 -16.93
N LEU A 26 -8.45 -16.91 -16.91
CA LEU A 26 -9.51 -16.65 -17.90
C LEU A 26 -10.33 -15.38 -17.60
N ASP A 27 -10.04 -14.68 -16.50
CA ASP A 27 -10.80 -13.53 -15.99
C ASP A 27 -12.28 -13.87 -15.66
N ASP A 28 -12.56 -15.14 -15.35
CA ASP A 28 -13.87 -15.57 -14.88
C ASP A 28 -13.94 -15.41 -13.35
N MET A 29 -14.19 -14.17 -12.92
CA MET A 29 -14.25 -13.82 -11.50
C MET A 29 -15.27 -14.66 -10.71
N PRO A 30 -16.53 -14.86 -11.18
CA PRO A 30 -17.49 -15.72 -10.48
C PRO A 30 -17.00 -17.16 -10.32
N ALA A 31 -16.42 -17.75 -11.38
CA ALA A 31 -15.90 -19.11 -11.30
C ALA A 31 -14.68 -19.20 -10.37
N THR A 32 -13.75 -18.25 -10.43
CA THR A 32 -12.61 -18.19 -9.50
C THR A 32 -13.09 -18.14 -8.05
N GLN A 33 -14.05 -17.27 -7.73
CA GLN A 33 -14.60 -17.20 -6.38
C GLN A 33 -15.30 -18.50 -5.99
N HIS A 34 -16.10 -19.09 -6.88
CA HIS A 34 -16.77 -20.37 -6.63
C HIS A 34 -15.76 -21.49 -6.29
N TYR A 35 -14.75 -21.70 -7.12
CA TYR A 35 -13.74 -22.74 -6.88
C TYR A 35 -12.86 -22.44 -5.66
N ALA A 36 -12.58 -21.16 -5.38
CA ALA A 36 -11.87 -20.79 -4.16
C ALA A 36 -12.66 -21.19 -2.90
N ARG A 37 -13.99 -20.99 -2.88
CA ARG A 37 -14.85 -21.44 -1.77
C ARG A 37 -14.80 -22.95 -1.58
N LEU A 38 -14.88 -23.72 -2.66
CA LEU A 38 -14.79 -25.19 -2.59
C LEU A 38 -13.47 -25.67 -1.98
N VAL A 39 -12.34 -25.04 -2.34
CA VAL A 39 -11.05 -25.38 -1.73
C VAL A 39 -11.01 -25.01 -0.24
N ILE A 40 -11.57 -23.87 0.13
CA ILE A 40 -11.63 -23.44 1.54
C ILE A 40 -12.49 -24.42 2.35
N ASP A 41 -13.66 -24.80 1.84
CA ASP A 41 -14.57 -25.73 2.51
C ASP A 41 -13.96 -27.13 2.65
N ASP A 42 -13.22 -27.64 1.65
CA ASP A 42 -12.47 -28.91 1.76
C ASP A 42 -11.43 -28.86 2.88
N ILE A 43 -10.63 -27.78 2.94
CA ILE A 43 -9.63 -27.61 4.00
C ILE A 43 -10.30 -27.52 5.38
N ASP A 44 -11.42 -26.81 5.49
CA ASP A 44 -12.14 -26.64 6.75
C ASP A 44 -12.80 -27.95 7.22
N ASN A 45 -13.33 -28.74 6.29
CA ASN A 45 -13.86 -30.07 6.62
C ASN A 45 -12.75 -31.00 7.12
N GLN A 46 -11.56 -30.94 6.54
CA GLN A 46 -10.40 -31.69 7.04
C GLN A 46 -9.97 -31.22 8.44
N ALA A 47 -10.07 -29.91 8.71
CA ALA A 47 -9.76 -29.31 10.02
C ALA A 47 -10.67 -29.81 11.15
N LEU A 48 -11.89 -30.27 10.84
CA LEU A 48 -12.82 -30.85 11.82
C LEU A 48 -12.33 -32.20 12.36
N ILE A 49 -11.49 -32.91 11.60
CA ILE A 49 -10.98 -34.24 11.97
C ILE A 49 -9.60 -34.11 12.61
N ASN A 50 -8.70 -33.37 11.96
CA ASN A 50 -7.33 -33.17 12.41
C ASN A 50 -6.97 -31.68 12.38
N PRO A 51 -6.23 -31.16 13.37
CA PRO A 51 -5.71 -29.79 13.31
C PRO A 51 -4.92 -29.55 12.02
N LEU A 52 -5.13 -28.38 11.41
CA LEU A 52 -4.44 -27.99 10.17
C LEU A 52 -2.93 -27.92 10.38
N THR A 53 -2.17 -28.46 9.42
CA THR A 53 -0.73 -28.20 9.35
C THR A 53 -0.48 -26.72 8.98
N PRO A 54 0.71 -26.17 9.28
CA PRO A 54 1.05 -24.81 8.86
C PRO A 54 0.87 -24.57 7.35
N GLU A 55 1.19 -25.56 6.52
CA GLU A 55 1.04 -25.47 5.06
C GLU A 55 -0.43 -25.38 4.65
N GLN A 56 -1.30 -26.20 5.26
CA GLN A 56 -2.74 -26.16 5.00
C GLN A 56 -3.36 -24.84 5.45
N ASN A 57 -2.93 -24.31 6.61
CA ASN A 57 -3.40 -23.03 7.12
C ASN A 57 -2.94 -21.86 6.22
N GLN A 58 -1.70 -21.90 5.71
CA GLN A 58 -1.22 -20.93 4.73
C GLN A 58 -2.00 -21.01 3.42
N GLN A 59 -2.26 -22.22 2.95
CA GLN A 59 -3.01 -22.46 1.72
C GLN A 59 -4.44 -21.93 1.83
N ARG A 60 -5.11 -22.22 2.95
CA ARG A 60 -6.44 -21.70 3.26
C ARG A 60 -6.47 -20.17 3.20
N PHE A 61 -5.49 -19.53 3.85
CA PHE A 61 -5.36 -18.07 3.81
C PHE A 61 -5.15 -17.55 2.38
N ASN A 62 -4.30 -18.20 1.58
CA ASN A 62 -4.05 -17.78 0.20
C ASN A 62 -5.32 -17.85 -0.67
N PHE A 63 -6.16 -18.88 -0.50
CA PHE A 63 -7.43 -18.98 -1.22
C PHE A 63 -8.47 -17.97 -0.73
N ARG A 64 -8.49 -17.68 0.58
CA ARG A 64 -9.31 -16.60 1.14
C ARG A 64 -8.90 -15.22 0.62
N ARG A 65 -7.59 -14.96 0.54
CA ARG A 65 -7.05 -13.74 -0.06
C ARG A 65 -7.39 -13.65 -1.55
N LEU A 66 -7.24 -14.75 -2.28
CA LEU A 66 -7.62 -14.81 -3.70
C LEU A 66 -9.10 -14.48 -3.91
N HIS A 67 -9.99 -15.09 -3.12
CA HIS A 67 -11.43 -14.85 -3.21
C HIS A 67 -11.78 -13.36 -2.97
N GLU A 68 -11.17 -12.77 -1.95
CA GLU A 68 -11.33 -11.37 -1.57
C GLU A 68 -10.79 -10.42 -2.66
N GLU A 69 -9.54 -10.59 -3.09
CA GLU A 69 -8.88 -9.71 -4.07
C GLU A 69 -9.57 -9.71 -5.44
N VAL A 70 -10.05 -10.87 -5.88
CA VAL A 70 -10.80 -11.00 -7.15
C VAL A 70 -12.14 -10.29 -7.03
N GLY A 71 -12.81 -10.35 -5.87
CA GLY A 71 -14.06 -9.63 -5.63
C GLY A 71 -13.88 -8.12 -5.48
N ARG A 72 -12.71 -7.66 -5.03
CA ARG A 72 -12.46 -6.26 -4.70
C ARG A 72 -12.39 -5.37 -5.96
N ARG A 73 -13.36 -4.46 -6.06
CA ARG A 73 -13.41 -3.41 -7.10
C ARG A 73 -13.04 -2.02 -6.57
N TRP A 74 -13.43 -1.73 -5.34
CA TRP A 74 -13.14 -0.48 -4.67
C TRP A 74 -12.06 -0.69 -3.62
N THR A 75 -11.19 0.31 -3.48
CA THR A 75 -10.24 0.40 -2.38
C THR A 75 -10.25 1.84 -1.89
N PHE A 76 -10.36 2.01 -0.58
CA PHE A 76 -10.32 3.32 0.07
C PHE A 76 -9.11 3.35 1.00
N SER A 77 -8.29 4.38 0.90
CA SER A 77 -7.16 4.57 1.80
C SER A 77 -7.15 5.95 2.43
N PHE A 78 -6.65 6.00 3.66
CA PHE A 78 -6.36 7.22 4.36
C PHE A 78 -5.00 7.11 5.03
N ASP A 79 -4.12 8.05 4.72
CA ASP A 79 -2.75 8.07 5.23
C ASP A 79 -2.45 9.47 5.78
N SER A 80 -1.98 9.53 7.03
CA SER A 80 -1.62 10.79 7.68
C SER A 80 -0.37 10.65 8.51
N SER A 81 0.51 11.64 8.43
CA SER A 81 1.69 11.79 9.29
C SER A 81 1.66 13.17 9.94
N ILE A 82 1.72 13.19 11.27
CA ILE A 82 1.57 14.39 12.09
C ILE A 82 2.83 14.61 12.92
N GLY A 83 3.60 15.66 12.60
CA GLY A 83 4.78 16.07 13.35
C GLY A 83 4.42 16.51 14.78
N LEU A 84 5.03 15.90 15.78
CA LEU A 84 4.71 16.09 17.20
C LEU A 84 5.33 17.35 17.82
N ARG A 85 6.32 17.97 17.15
CA ARG A 85 6.96 19.22 17.62
C ARG A 85 6.65 20.37 16.68
N SER A 86 6.57 21.59 17.21
CA SER A 86 6.35 22.81 16.41
C SER A 86 7.48 23.09 15.42
N GLY A 87 8.70 22.62 15.71
CA GLY A 87 9.86 22.64 14.82
C GLY A 87 10.04 21.38 13.97
N ALA A 88 9.17 20.37 14.12
CA ALA A 88 9.24 19.13 13.35
C ALA A 88 8.75 19.35 11.92
N MET A 89 9.49 20.14 11.15
CA MET A 89 9.36 20.10 9.70
C MET A 89 10.01 18.81 9.24
N SER A 90 9.28 17.96 8.53
CA SER A 90 9.96 16.92 7.76
C SER A 90 10.83 17.65 6.75
N THR A 91 12.15 17.62 6.97
CA THR A 91 13.14 18.12 6.02
C THR A 91 12.94 17.35 4.74
N ALA A 92 12.26 17.99 3.78
CA ALA A 92 11.76 17.37 2.57
C ALA A 92 11.06 16.03 2.80
N ASN A 93 9.82 16.10 3.27
CA ASN A 93 8.87 15.11 2.79
C ASN A 93 8.53 15.41 1.33
N ASN A 94 9.44 15.01 0.43
CA ASN A 94 9.20 14.95 -1.01
C ASN A 94 8.30 13.75 -1.31
N ASN A 95 7.22 13.56 -0.56
CA ASN A 95 6.17 12.60 -0.91
C ASN A 95 5.80 12.89 -2.36
N VAL A 96 6.17 11.95 -3.23
CA VAL A 96 5.90 12.03 -4.64
C VAL A 96 4.38 12.13 -4.81
N GLY A 97 3.93 13.20 -5.45
CA GLY A 97 2.52 13.56 -5.54
C GLY A 97 1.93 14.27 -4.32
N GLY A 98 2.73 14.89 -3.45
CA GLY A 98 2.27 15.68 -2.30
C GLY A 98 1.76 17.08 -2.66
N ALA A 99 1.14 17.75 -1.68
CA ALA A 99 0.39 19.02 -1.85
C ALA A 99 1.26 20.24 -2.25
N ALA A 100 2.56 20.19 -1.97
CA ALA A 100 3.52 21.17 -2.43
C ALA A 100 4.87 20.48 -2.73
N PRO A 101 5.09 20.06 -3.99
CA PRO A 101 6.35 19.43 -4.39
C PRO A 101 7.56 20.31 -4.03
N GLY A 102 8.57 19.71 -3.38
CA GLY A 102 9.81 20.41 -3.00
C GLY A 102 9.70 21.34 -1.79
N LYS A 103 8.56 21.39 -1.10
CA LYS A 103 8.40 22.15 0.16
C LYS A 103 8.39 21.24 1.38
N SER A 104 9.08 21.68 2.43
CA SER A 104 9.01 21.03 3.74
C SER A 104 7.69 21.38 4.44
N TYR A 105 7.05 20.38 5.03
CA TYR A 105 5.86 20.54 5.86
C TYR A 105 5.98 19.72 7.15
N ARG A 106 5.22 20.10 8.17
CA ARG A 106 5.17 19.42 9.46
C ARG A 106 4.27 18.19 9.42
N SER A 107 3.17 18.26 8.68
CA SER A 107 2.19 17.17 8.63
C SER A 107 1.56 17.05 7.25
N TYR A 108 1.17 15.83 6.90
CA TYR A 108 0.53 15.46 5.63
C TYR A 108 -0.65 14.55 5.90
N GLY A 109 -1.70 14.71 5.12
CA GLY A 109 -2.84 13.81 5.11
C GLY A 109 -3.33 13.61 3.68
N GLN A 110 -3.73 12.38 3.36
CA GLN A 110 -4.34 12.00 2.11
C GLN A 110 -5.50 11.05 2.37
N LEU A 111 -6.57 11.22 1.60
CA LEU A 111 -7.65 10.26 1.42
C LEU A 111 -7.73 9.91 -0.07
N GLU A 112 -7.75 8.63 -0.41
CA GLU A 112 -7.84 8.11 -1.78
C GLU A 112 -8.99 7.10 -1.91
N ALA A 113 -9.66 7.14 -3.05
CA ALA A 113 -10.61 6.14 -3.49
C ALA A 113 -10.17 5.64 -4.87
N GLU A 114 -9.95 4.34 -4.99
CA GLU A 114 -9.56 3.65 -6.22
C GLU A 114 -10.66 2.69 -6.67
N TYR A 115 -10.95 2.69 -7.97
CA TYR A 115 -11.83 1.77 -8.63
C TYR A 115 -11.10 1.01 -9.75
N ARG A 116 -11.09 -0.32 -9.66
CA ARG A 116 -10.47 -1.22 -10.65
C ARG A 116 -11.39 -1.43 -11.85
N ILE A 117 -10.90 -1.04 -13.02
CA ILE A 117 -11.62 -1.07 -14.29
C ILE A 117 -11.25 -2.32 -15.07
N GLY A 118 -12.23 -2.92 -15.75
CA GLY A 118 -11.99 -4.02 -16.67
C GLY A 118 -11.70 -5.33 -15.96
N ARG A 119 -10.67 -6.03 -16.44
CA ARG A 119 -10.29 -7.38 -16.02
C ARG A 119 -9.55 -7.33 -14.69
N ASN A 120 -9.97 -8.11 -13.70
CA ASN A 120 -9.30 -8.13 -12.39
C ASN A 120 -8.21 -9.21 -12.38
N MET A 121 -7.32 -9.17 -13.38
CA MET A 121 -6.29 -10.18 -13.61
C MET A 121 -5.09 -9.96 -12.68
N LEU A 122 -5.24 -10.42 -11.44
CA LEU A 122 -4.19 -10.36 -10.41
C LEU A 122 -2.91 -11.12 -10.80
N LEU A 123 -3.05 -12.16 -11.64
CA LEU A 123 -1.99 -13.12 -11.98
C LEU A 123 -1.26 -12.87 -13.31
N GLU A 124 -1.64 -11.90 -14.15
CA GLU A 124 -0.90 -11.63 -15.40
C GLU A 124 -0.35 -10.21 -15.49
N GLY A 125 -0.70 -9.33 -14.55
CA GLY A 125 -0.29 -7.93 -14.60
C GLY A 125 -0.99 -7.24 -15.75
N ASP A 126 -2.18 -6.73 -15.50
CA ASP A 126 -2.83 -5.74 -16.38
C ASP A 126 -3.95 -5.07 -15.59
N LEU A 127 -3.61 -4.59 -14.40
CA LEU A 127 -4.59 -3.98 -13.51
C LEU A 127 -4.68 -2.49 -13.85
N LEU A 128 -5.82 -2.08 -14.38
CA LEU A 128 -6.13 -0.68 -14.64
C LEU A 128 -7.12 -0.18 -13.60
N SER A 129 -6.86 0.98 -13.01
CA SER A 129 -7.76 1.62 -12.07
C SER A 129 -7.87 3.13 -12.32
N VAL A 130 -9.06 3.67 -12.04
CA VAL A 130 -9.27 5.11 -11.84
C VAL A 130 -9.20 5.36 -10.36
N TYR A 131 -8.48 6.40 -9.96
CA TYR A 131 -8.46 6.82 -8.58
C TYR A 131 -8.66 8.32 -8.44
N SER A 132 -9.20 8.72 -7.31
CA SER A 132 -9.31 10.12 -6.92
C SER A 132 -8.83 10.26 -5.49
N ARG A 133 -8.09 11.32 -5.21
CA ARG A 133 -7.56 11.61 -3.88
C ARG A 133 -7.71 13.08 -3.53
N VAL A 134 -7.85 13.33 -2.23
CA VAL A 134 -7.75 14.65 -1.62
C VAL A 134 -6.61 14.60 -0.63
N PHE A 135 -5.70 15.55 -0.71
CA PHE A 135 -4.52 15.57 0.13
C PHE A 135 -4.15 17.00 0.48
N ALA A 136 -3.53 17.16 1.64
CA ALA A 136 -3.15 18.46 2.15
C ALA A 136 -1.91 18.34 3.03
N ASP A 137 -1.25 19.47 3.22
CA ASP A 137 -0.14 19.61 4.13
C ASP A 137 -0.33 20.84 5.04
N THR A 138 0.62 21.07 5.94
CA THR A 138 0.62 22.22 6.86
C THR A 138 1.24 23.49 6.26
N GLY A 139 1.80 23.41 5.05
CA GLY A 139 2.71 24.38 4.48
C GLY A 139 3.92 24.64 5.39
N GLU A 140 4.54 25.80 5.21
CA GLU A 140 5.64 26.29 6.07
C GLU A 140 5.16 26.79 7.45
N ASN A 141 3.85 26.73 7.72
CA ASN A 141 3.25 27.22 8.96
C ASN A 141 3.27 26.14 10.06
N GLY A 142 3.50 26.54 11.32
CA GLY A 142 3.58 25.64 12.48
C GLY A 142 2.28 24.96 12.93
N VAL A 143 1.23 24.97 12.10
CA VAL A 143 -0.06 24.30 12.40
C VAL A 143 0.13 22.79 12.38
N MET A 144 -0.50 22.08 13.32
CA MET A 144 -0.37 20.62 13.44
C MET A 144 -1.20 19.84 12.42
N MET A 145 -2.36 20.37 12.03
CA MET A 145 -3.28 19.67 11.11
C MET A 145 -2.99 20.00 9.65
N PRO A 146 -2.93 19.00 8.75
CA PRO A 146 -2.66 19.20 7.32
C PRO A 146 -3.88 19.77 6.59
N VAL A 147 -4.03 21.10 6.59
CA VAL A 147 -5.23 21.78 6.02
C VAL A 147 -4.89 22.97 5.12
N LYS A 148 -3.60 23.29 4.92
CA LYS A 148 -3.20 24.58 4.31
C LYS A 148 -3.11 24.55 2.79
N ASN A 149 -2.62 23.46 2.21
CA ASN A 149 -2.52 23.31 0.76
C ASN A 149 -3.42 22.15 0.29
N PRO A 150 -4.75 22.24 0.43
CA PRO A 150 -5.63 21.18 -0.02
C PRO A 150 -5.59 21.08 -1.55
N MET A 151 -5.28 19.89 -2.04
CA MET A 151 -5.27 19.52 -3.44
C MET A 151 -6.21 18.35 -3.67
N SER A 152 -6.81 18.30 -4.84
CA SER A 152 -7.51 17.13 -5.36
C SER A 152 -6.75 16.59 -6.56
N GLY A 153 -6.56 15.28 -6.60
CA GLY A 153 -5.97 14.58 -7.73
C GLY A 153 -6.96 13.56 -8.27
N THR A 154 -7.13 13.47 -9.58
CA THR A 154 -7.85 12.38 -10.23
C THR A 154 -7.00 11.81 -11.35
N GLY A 155 -6.87 10.49 -11.40
CA GLY A 155 -5.92 9.84 -12.29
C GLY A 155 -6.27 8.43 -12.69
N LEU A 156 -5.48 7.91 -13.62
CA LEU A 156 -5.43 6.52 -14.03
C LEU A 156 -4.16 5.89 -13.48
N ARG A 157 -4.25 4.66 -13.00
CA ARG A 157 -3.14 3.85 -12.50
C ARG A 157 -3.16 2.50 -13.21
N TRP A 158 -2.02 2.10 -13.72
CA TRP A 158 -1.84 0.86 -14.49
C TRP A 158 -0.71 0.04 -13.90
N LYS A 159 -0.96 -1.25 -13.65
CA LYS A 159 0.02 -2.24 -13.22
C LYS A 159 0.35 -3.19 -14.38
N PRO A 160 1.39 -2.90 -15.18
CA PRO A 160 1.73 -3.71 -16.36
C PRO A 160 2.45 -5.02 -16.05
N LEU A 161 3.02 -5.15 -14.83
CA LEU A 161 3.85 -6.30 -14.48
C LEU A 161 3.08 -7.25 -13.55
N ARG A 162 3.23 -8.54 -13.83
CA ARG A 162 2.65 -9.63 -13.04
C ARG A 162 3.33 -9.78 -11.69
N ASP A 163 4.61 -10.16 -11.74
CA ASP A 163 5.37 -10.66 -10.58
C ASP A 163 6.02 -9.53 -9.78
N GLN A 164 5.94 -8.30 -10.29
CA GLN A 164 6.49 -7.11 -9.66
C GLN A 164 5.38 -6.11 -9.41
N ILE A 165 5.37 -5.51 -8.22
CA ILE A 165 4.49 -4.40 -7.90
C ILE A 165 5.10 -3.18 -8.57
N PHE A 166 4.67 -2.89 -9.79
CA PHE A 166 5.09 -1.73 -10.57
C PHE A 166 3.85 -1.04 -11.13
N PHE A 167 3.73 0.26 -10.89
CA PHE A 167 2.61 1.07 -11.34
C PHE A 167 3.09 2.26 -12.16
N LEU A 168 2.37 2.54 -13.23
CA LEU A 168 2.42 3.80 -13.97
C LEU A 168 1.11 4.54 -13.72
N ALA A 169 1.18 5.83 -13.43
CA ALA A 169 0.01 6.65 -13.21
C ALA A 169 0.09 8.00 -13.91
N VAL A 170 -1.07 8.48 -14.34
CA VAL A 170 -1.27 9.85 -14.84
C VAL A 170 -2.35 10.48 -13.98
N GLU A 171 -2.05 11.62 -13.38
CA GLU A 171 -2.95 12.30 -12.44
C GLU A 171 -3.08 13.77 -12.79
N GLN A 172 -4.31 14.28 -12.86
CA GLN A 172 -4.58 15.70 -12.89
C GLN A 172 -4.77 16.20 -11.47
N GLN A 173 -3.91 17.12 -11.04
CA GLN A 173 -3.98 17.80 -9.75
C GLN A 173 -4.61 19.17 -9.89
N LEU A 174 -5.45 19.52 -8.92
CA LEU A 174 -6.21 20.76 -8.84
C LEU A 174 -6.13 21.30 -7.41
N PRO A 175 -5.65 22.52 -7.20
CA PRO A 175 -5.70 23.15 -5.89
C PRO A 175 -7.16 23.42 -5.50
N LEU A 176 -7.53 23.08 -4.26
CA LEU A 176 -8.87 23.33 -3.72
C LEU A 176 -8.98 24.71 -3.06
N ASN A 177 -7.86 25.40 -2.88
CA ASN A 177 -7.81 26.79 -2.45
C ASN A 177 -7.20 27.68 -3.55
N GLY A 178 -7.84 28.80 -3.86
CA GLY A 178 -7.38 29.72 -4.90
C GLY A 178 -6.15 30.56 -4.54
N GLN A 179 -5.48 30.28 -3.41
CA GLN A 179 -4.40 31.12 -2.89
C GLN A 179 -3.00 30.55 -3.10
N ASN A 180 -2.82 29.22 -3.20
CA ASN A 180 -1.50 28.59 -3.33
C ASN A 180 -1.59 27.25 -4.07
N GLY A 181 -1.41 27.28 -5.40
CA GLY A 181 -1.26 26.06 -6.21
C GLY A 181 -1.62 26.32 -7.66
N ALA A 182 -0.92 25.65 -8.57
CA ALA A 182 -1.30 25.58 -9.97
C ALA A 182 -1.83 24.18 -10.23
N SER A 183 -2.87 24.07 -11.06
CA SER A 183 -3.25 22.77 -11.59
C SER A 183 -2.08 22.20 -12.39
N ASP A 184 -1.72 20.94 -12.17
CA ASP A 184 -0.66 20.27 -12.92
C ASP A 184 -1.05 18.84 -13.26
N THR A 185 -0.46 18.30 -14.32
CA THR A 185 -0.56 16.91 -14.71
C THR A 185 0.72 16.21 -14.25
N MET A 186 0.57 15.17 -13.44
CA MET A 186 1.66 14.37 -12.90
C MET A 186 1.72 13.03 -13.64
N LEU A 187 2.90 12.68 -14.13
CA LEU A 187 3.25 11.32 -14.55
C LEU A 187 4.03 10.68 -13.40
N ARG A 188 3.60 9.51 -12.92
CA ARG A 188 4.21 8.83 -11.78
C ARG A 188 4.53 7.39 -12.12
N ALA A 189 5.69 6.91 -11.65
CA ALA A 189 6.12 5.53 -11.73
C ALA A 189 6.54 5.08 -10.33
N SER A 190 5.90 4.05 -9.79
CA SER A 190 6.18 3.53 -8.46
C SER A 190 6.39 2.02 -8.48
N ALA A 191 7.32 1.52 -7.67
CA ALA A 191 7.65 0.11 -7.57
C ALA A 191 7.84 -0.32 -6.11
N SER A 192 7.48 -1.56 -5.78
CA SER A 192 7.74 -2.18 -4.48
C SER A 192 8.38 -3.56 -4.69
N PHE A 193 9.51 -3.77 -4.02
CA PHE A 193 10.30 -4.99 -4.06
C PHE A 193 10.44 -5.61 -2.67
N PHE A 194 10.73 -6.91 -2.64
CA PHE A 194 10.97 -7.71 -1.43
C PHE A 194 9.77 -7.91 -0.50
N ASN A 195 8.64 -7.22 -0.73
CA ASN A 195 7.41 -7.32 0.05
C ASN A 195 6.50 -8.50 -0.33
N GLY A 196 7.09 -9.61 -0.81
CA GLY A 196 6.36 -10.77 -1.34
C GLY A 196 6.48 -12.02 -0.47
N GLY A 197 5.44 -12.85 -0.47
CA GLY A 197 5.44 -14.15 0.20
C GLY A 197 5.80 -14.04 1.68
N LYS A 198 6.81 -14.79 2.13
CA LYS A 198 7.25 -14.86 3.55
C LYS A 198 7.75 -13.54 4.15
N TYR A 199 8.00 -12.53 3.31
CA TYR A 199 8.51 -11.22 3.70
C TYR A 199 7.48 -10.10 3.49
N SER A 200 6.23 -10.47 3.23
CA SER A 200 5.14 -9.51 3.04
C SER A 200 4.73 -8.86 4.36
N ASP A 201 4.32 -7.59 4.30
CA ASP A 201 3.69 -6.86 5.40
C ASP A 201 2.20 -7.18 5.61
N GLU A 202 1.68 -8.13 4.83
CA GLU A 202 0.35 -8.72 4.98
C GLU A 202 0.27 -9.74 6.11
N TRP A 203 -0.96 -10.01 6.56
CA TRP A 203 -1.22 -10.97 7.62
C TRP A 203 -0.66 -12.37 7.27
N HIS A 204 0.15 -12.92 8.17
CA HIS A 204 0.59 -14.32 8.07
C HIS A 204 -0.25 -15.20 9.01
N PRO A 205 -0.92 -16.26 8.53
CA PRO A 205 -1.79 -17.08 9.36
C PRO A 205 -1.02 -17.92 10.39
N ASN A 206 0.25 -18.24 10.11
CA ASN A 206 1.08 -19.10 10.94
C ASN A 206 2.00 -18.31 11.88
N GLY A 207 2.47 -18.98 12.94
CA GLY A 207 3.46 -18.44 13.88
C GLY A 207 2.94 -17.29 14.76
N SER A 208 3.75 -16.88 15.73
CA SER A 208 3.48 -15.75 16.61
C SER A 208 3.85 -14.39 16.00
N GLY A 209 4.60 -14.39 14.89
CA GLY A 209 5.03 -13.19 14.21
C GLY A 209 5.82 -13.50 12.94
N TRP A 210 6.14 -12.47 12.17
CA TRP A 210 6.89 -12.60 10.93
C TRP A 210 7.74 -11.36 10.64
N PHE A 211 8.77 -11.55 9.82
CA PHE A 211 9.62 -10.46 9.35
C PHE A 211 9.10 -9.95 8.01
N ALA A 212 9.02 -8.64 7.84
CA ALA A 212 8.66 -8.01 6.58
C ALA A 212 9.76 -7.04 6.12
N GLN A 213 9.87 -6.87 4.81
CA GLN A 213 10.79 -5.91 4.21
C GLN A 213 10.23 -5.38 2.90
N ASN A 214 10.49 -4.10 2.63
CA ASN A 214 10.02 -3.45 1.43
C ASN A 214 11.06 -2.44 0.95
N LEU A 215 11.44 -2.52 -0.33
CA LEU A 215 12.09 -1.43 -1.04
C LEU A 215 11.04 -0.76 -1.93
N TYR A 216 10.62 0.44 -1.52
CA TYR A 216 9.70 1.27 -2.27
C TYR A 216 10.47 2.32 -3.07
N LEU A 217 10.25 2.36 -4.38
CA LEU A 217 10.79 3.36 -5.29
C LEU A 217 9.63 4.13 -5.90
N ASP A 218 9.75 5.44 -6.00
CA ASP A 218 8.75 6.29 -6.60
C ASP A 218 9.40 7.46 -7.33
N ALA A 219 8.88 7.80 -8.49
CA ALA A 219 9.34 8.91 -9.30
C ALA A 219 8.16 9.58 -9.97
N ALA A 220 8.15 10.91 -10.01
CA ALA A 220 7.16 11.67 -10.76
C ALA A 220 7.76 12.83 -11.53
N GLN A 221 7.09 13.15 -12.64
CA GLN A 221 7.28 14.37 -13.42
C GLN A 221 5.98 15.17 -13.39
N TYR A 222 6.06 16.42 -12.96
CA TYR A 222 4.98 17.40 -13.10
C TYR A 222 5.20 18.17 -14.41
N ILE A 223 4.22 18.11 -15.31
CA ILE A 223 4.39 18.53 -16.70
C ILE A 223 4.42 20.05 -16.82
N ARG A 224 3.51 20.76 -16.17
CA ARG A 224 3.40 22.22 -16.31
C ARG A 224 4.47 22.96 -15.53
N GLN A 225 4.81 22.47 -14.35
CA GLN A 225 5.85 23.07 -13.52
C GLN A 225 7.27 22.64 -13.93
N ASP A 226 7.41 21.63 -14.80
CA ASP A 226 8.69 21.02 -15.19
C ASP A 226 9.55 20.57 -14.00
N ILE A 227 8.90 19.84 -13.10
CA ILE A 227 9.49 19.36 -11.85
C ILE A 227 9.63 17.85 -11.89
N GLN A 228 10.74 17.35 -11.38
CA GLN A 228 10.94 15.93 -11.06
C GLN A 228 10.99 15.72 -9.56
N ALA A 229 10.34 14.67 -9.06
CA ALA A 229 10.44 14.23 -7.68
C ALA A 229 10.73 12.73 -7.64
N TRP A 230 11.47 12.28 -6.64
CA TRP A 230 11.71 10.85 -6.42
C TRP A 230 11.87 10.53 -4.94
N THR A 231 11.56 9.28 -4.60
CA THR A 231 11.71 8.69 -3.29
C THR A 231 12.23 7.26 -3.44
N ALA A 232 13.20 6.90 -2.62
CA ALA A 232 13.61 5.52 -2.38
C ALA A 232 13.53 5.26 -0.87
N ASP A 233 12.67 4.36 -0.44
CA ASP A 233 12.46 3.99 0.97
C ASP A 233 12.71 2.48 1.14
N TYR A 234 13.68 2.13 1.97
CA TYR A 234 13.91 0.73 2.37
C TYR A 234 13.51 0.54 3.82
N ARG A 235 12.48 -0.26 4.06
CA ARG A 235 11.94 -0.58 5.38
C ARG A 235 12.12 -2.05 5.71
N VAL A 236 12.45 -2.30 6.97
CA VAL A 236 12.42 -3.62 7.61
C VAL A 236 11.56 -3.57 8.86
N SER A 237 10.76 -4.60 9.11
CA SER A 237 9.88 -4.66 10.26
C SER A 237 9.67 -6.07 10.78
N TRP A 238 9.27 -6.17 12.05
CA TRP A 238 8.85 -7.41 12.68
C TRP A 238 7.41 -7.27 13.15
N HIS A 239 6.51 -8.08 12.63
CA HIS A 239 5.11 -8.11 13.04
C HIS A 239 4.93 -9.13 14.15
N GLN A 240 4.70 -8.68 15.38
CA GLN A 240 4.40 -9.52 16.52
C GLN A 240 2.89 -9.60 16.74
N LYS A 241 2.28 -10.78 16.62
CA LYS A 241 0.87 -10.97 16.96
C LYS A 241 0.67 -10.79 18.47
N VAL A 242 -0.29 -9.96 18.83
CA VAL A 242 -0.64 -9.66 20.23
C VAL A 242 -2.09 -10.06 20.55
N ALA A 243 -2.95 -10.10 19.54
CA ALA A 243 -4.31 -10.62 19.61
C ALA A 243 -4.73 -11.09 18.21
N ASN A 244 -5.90 -11.73 18.12
CA ASN A 244 -6.45 -12.09 16.81
C ASN A 244 -6.68 -10.83 15.97
N GLY A 245 -6.19 -10.81 14.73
CA GLY A 245 -6.25 -9.64 13.86
C GLY A 245 -5.48 -8.43 14.38
N GLN A 246 -4.48 -8.59 15.26
CA GLN A 246 -3.70 -7.46 15.77
C GLN A 246 -2.21 -7.77 15.90
N THR A 247 -1.36 -6.81 15.53
CA THR A 247 0.09 -6.91 15.72
C THR A 247 0.69 -5.61 16.21
N ILE A 248 1.78 -5.74 16.96
CA ILE A 248 2.74 -4.66 17.16
C ILE A 248 3.90 -4.85 16.18
N GLU A 249 4.24 -3.80 15.47
CA GLU A 249 5.23 -3.77 14.40
C GLU A 249 6.31 -2.71 14.73
N PRO A 250 7.38 -3.08 15.46
CA PRO A 250 8.61 -2.31 15.42
C PRO A 250 9.22 -2.36 14.01
N TYR A 251 9.70 -1.22 13.53
CA TYR A 251 10.32 -1.09 12.22
C TYR A 251 11.45 -0.06 12.22
N ALA A 252 12.32 -0.22 11.22
CA ALA A 252 13.34 0.75 10.86
C ALA A 252 13.33 0.95 9.35
N HIS A 253 13.66 2.16 8.90
CA HIS A 253 13.78 2.44 7.49
C HIS A 253 14.85 3.48 7.20
N VAL A 254 15.33 3.49 5.96
CA VAL A 254 16.19 4.53 5.42
C VAL A 254 15.54 5.03 4.14
N GLN A 255 15.50 6.34 3.98
CA GLN A 255 14.84 6.99 2.87
C GLN A 255 15.75 8.03 2.23
N ASP A 256 15.81 8.03 0.90
CA ASP A 256 16.37 9.08 0.06
C ASP A 256 15.24 9.75 -0.72
N ASN A 257 15.12 11.05 -0.55
CA ASN A 257 14.10 11.87 -1.19
C ASN A 257 14.80 12.94 -2.01
N GLY A 258 14.31 13.20 -3.21
CA GLY A 258 14.84 14.27 -4.03
C GLY A 258 13.81 14.92 -4.93
N TYR A 259 14.16 16.11 -5.35
CA TYR A 259 13.35 16.98 -6.16
C TYR A 259 14.27 17.81 -7.05
N ARG A 260 13.89 17.99 -8.31
CA ARG A 260 14.62 18.81 -9.28
C ARG A 260 13.65 19.75 -9.99
N ASP A 261 14.01 21.01 -9.92
CA ASP A 261 13.49 22.13 -10.73
C ASP A 261 14.75 22.84 -11.29
N LYS A 262 14.91 24.15 -11.09
CA LYS A 262 16.13 24.94 -11.38
C LYS A 262 17.39 24.47 -10.65
N GLY A 263 17.24 23.64 -9.62
CA GLY A 263 18.31 23.02 -8.87
C GLY A 263 17.84 21.72 -8.22
N THR A 264 18.80 20.88 -7.81
CA THR A 264 18.48 19.64 -7.10
C THR A 264 18.41 19.92 -5.60
N GLN A 265 17.32 19.48 -4.99
CA GLN A 265 17.10 19.49 -3.55
C GLN A 265 16.78 18.07 -3.08
N GLY A 266 17.08 17.75 -1.84
CA GLY A 266 16.79 16.41 -1.32
C GLY A 266 17.27 16.19 0.09
N ALA A 267 16.85 15.07 0.67
CA ALA A 267 17.19 14.66 2.01
C ALA A 267 17.41 13.15 2.09
N GLN A 268 18.37 12.77 2.93
CA GLN A 268 18.59 11.38 3.35
C GLN A 268 18.26 11.29 4.83
N LEU A 269 17.33 10.41 5.16
CA LEU A 269 16.85 10.22 6.52
C LEU A 269 16.79 8.74 6.89
N GLY A 270 16.83 8.48 8.19
CA GLY A 270 16.61 7.18 8.77
C GLY A 270 15.56 7.30 9.87
N GLY A 271 14.63 6.37 9.92
CA GLY A 271 13.58 6.36 10.91
C GLY A 271 13.49 5.04 11.65
N VAL A 272 13.06 5.11 12.90
CA VAL A 272 12.69 3.96 13.72
C VAL A 272 11.32 4.24 14.32
N GLY A 273 10.46 3.24 14.37
CA GLY A 273 9.11 3.43 14.86
C GLY A 273 8.47 2.14 15.33
N VAL A 274 7.28 2.29 15.90
CA VAL A 274 6.41 1.19 16.27
C VAL A 274 5.02 1.51 15.75
N ARG A 275 4.38 0.53 15.12
CA ARG A 275 2.97 0.57 14.70
C ARG A 275 2.16 -0.47 15.42
N TRP A 276 0.93 -0.12 15.76
CA TRP A 276 -0.11 -1.07 16.10
C TRP A 276 -1.03 -1.23 14.90
N ASN A 277 -1.08 -2.43 14.36
CA ASN A 277 -1.90 -2.80 13.23
C ASN A 277 -3.12 -3.59 13.69
N PHE A 278 -4.28 -3.25 13.14
CA PHE A 278 -5.56 -3.91 13.32
C PHE A 278 -6.06 -4.38 11.96
N TRP A 279 -6.33 -5.67 11.85
CA TRP A 279 -6.94 -6.28 10.68
C TRP A 279 -8.39 -6.61 11.01
N THR A 280 -9.31 -6.24 10.12
CA THR A 280 -10.76 -6.43 10.34
C THR A 280 -11.44 -6.86 9.04
N GLY A 281 -12.66 -7.40 9.16
CA GLY A 281 -13.47 -7.80 8.02
C GLY A 281 -13.23 -9.21 7.48
N GLU A 282 -12.46 -10.06 8.19
CA GLU A 282 -12.33 -11.48 7.81
C GLU A 282 -13.72 -12.16 7.84
N THR A 283 -14.00 -12.94 6.80
CA THR A 283 -15.20 -13.78 6.73
C THR A 283 -14.80 -15.25 6.63
N HIS A 284 -15.77 -16.14 6.45
CA HIS A 284 -15.48 -17.55 6.16
C HIS A 284 -14.69 -17.72 4.85
N TYR A 285 -14.92 -16.85 3.87
CA TYR A 285 -14.32 -16.96 2.53
C TYR A 285 -13.31 -15.85 2.20
N ASP A 286 -13.29 -14.76 2.95
CA ASP A 286 -12.43 -13.60 2.69
C ASP A 286 -11.36 -13.46 3.78
N ALA A 287 -10.11 -13.31 3.35
CA ALA A 287 -9.02 -12.92 4.25
C ALA A 287 -9.19 -11.44 4.62
N TRP A 288 -8.59 -11.00 5.73
CA TRP A 288 -8.63 -9.62 6.22
C TRP A 288 -8.54 -8.56 5.11
N PRO A 289 -9.66 -7.94 4.69
CA PRO A 289 -9.66 -6.95 3.63
C PRO A 289 -9.18 -5.58 4.12
N HIS A 290 -9.35 -5.30 5.41
CA HIS A 290 -9.10 -3.97 5.97
C HIS A 290 -7.94 -3.99 6.97
N LYS A 291 -7.09 -2.97 6.92
CA LYS A 291 -5.94 -2.76 7.82
C LYS A 291 -5.95 -1.32 8.33
N VAL A 292 -5.91 -1.15 9.65
CA VAL A 292 -5.71 0.15 10.31
C VAL A 292 -4.39 0.10 11.06
N SER A 293 -3.54 1.10 10.85
CA SER A 293 -2.22 1.24 11.45
C SER A 293 -2.14 2.55 12.22
N LEU A 294 -1.77 2.48 13.48
CA LEU A 294 -1.46 3.64 14.33
C LEU A 294 -0.02 3.52 14.80
N GLY A 295 0.82 4.51 14.50
CA GLY A 295 2.25 4.40 14.81
C GLY A 295 2.89 5.67 15.31
N VAL A 296 3.99 5.50 16.03
CA VAL A 296 4.91 6.60 16.38
C VAL A 296 6.24 6.32 15.71
N GLU A 297 6.80 7.33 15.08
CA GLU A 297 8.06 7.24 14.34
C GLU A 297 8.99 8.37 14.76
N TYR A 298 10.26 8.04 14.98
CA TYR A 298 11.33 9.00 15.15
C TYR A 298 12.21 8.97 13.91
N GLN A 299 12.45 10.12 13.30
CA GLN A 299 13.30 10.27 12.12
C GLN A 299 14.51 11.15 12.41
N HIS A 300 15.65 10.75 11.85
CA HIS A 300 16.89 11.51 11.84
C HIS A 300 17.33 11.82 10.40
N THR A 301 17.63 13.08 10.11
CA THR A 301 18.12 13.53 8.79
C THR A 301 19.64 13.57 8.78
N PHE A 302 20.23 12.67 7.99
CA PHE A 302 21.69 12.55 7.83
C PHE A 302 22.26 13.65 6.96
N LYS A 303 21.57 13.94 5.84
CA LYS A 303 22.04 14.87 4.81
C LYS A 303 20.87 15.60 4.20
N ALA A 304 21.06 16.88 3.91
CA ALA A 304 20.15 17.68 3.10
C ALA A 304 20.96 18.43 2.03
N ILE A 305 20.38 18.58 0.85
CA ILE A 305 20.97 19.25 -0.31
C ILE A 305 20.09 20.45 -0.65
N ASN A 306 20.66 21.65 -0.66
CA ASN A 306 19.99 22.91 -1.06
C ASN A 306 18.65 23.17 -0.36
N GLN A 307 18.53 22.79 0.92
CA GLN A 307 17.32 22.98 1.72
C GLN A 307 17.61 23.65 3.06
N ARG A 308 16.59 24.35 3.58
CA ARG A 308 16.62 24.80 4.98
C ARG A 308 16.58 23.56 5.86
N ASN A 309 17.70 23.27 6.52
CA ASN A 309 17.73 22.30 7.61
C ASN A 309 16.89 22.86 8.75
N GLY A 310 15.68 22.33 8.93
CA GLY A 310 14.96 22.42 10.20
C GLY A 310 15.65 21.57 11.26
N GLU A 311 14.90 21.12 12.27
CA GLU A 311 15.42 20.11 13.20
C GLU A 311 15.74 18.82 12.45
N ARG A 312 16.96 18.29 12.63
CA ARG A 312 17.35 17.00 12.05
C ARG A 312 16.64 15.82 12.71
N ASN A 313 16.04 16.04 13.88
CA ASN A 313 15.42 15.02 14.72
C ASN A 313 13.93 15.32 14.86
N ASN A 314 13.09 14.45 14.32
CA ASN A 314 11.65 14.68 14.28
C ASN A 314 10.91 13.46 14.81
N ALA A 315 9.77 13.69 15.45
CA ALA A 315 8.88 12.64 15.90
C ALA A 315 7.51 12.82 15.25
N PHE A 316 6.92 11.75 14.76
CA PHE A 316 5.68 11.73 14.01
C PHE A 316 4.69 10.74 14.63
N LEU A 317 3.42 11.11 14.62
CA LEU A 317 2.31 10.18 14.72
C LEU A 317 1.87 9.82 13.30
N THR A 318 1.76 8.52 13.01
CA THR A 318 1.33 7.99 11.71
C THR A 318 0.00 7.27 11.87
N ILE A 319 -0.88 7.48 10.89
CA ILE A 319 -2.18 6.83 10.79
C ILE A 319 -2.29 6.32 9.36
N GLY A 320 -2.55 5.04 9.20
CA GLY A 320 -2.84 4.41 7.91
C GLY A 320 -4.14 3.63 8.00
N VAL A 321 -5.00 3.75 7.02
CA VAL A 321 -6.23 2.98 6.89
C VAL A 321 -6.31 2.50 5.45
N HIS A 322 -6.55 1.21 5.28
CA HIS A 322 -6.82 0.57 4.01
C HIS A 322 -8.11 -0.21 4.16
N TRP A 323 -9.11 0.09 3.32
CA TRP A 323 -10.43 -0.53 3.32
C TRP A 323 -10.79 -1.07 1.95
#